data_AF-A0A1Y3NQI6-F1
#
_entry.id   AF-A0A1Y3NQI6-F1
#
_cell.length_a   1.000
_cell.length_b   1.000
_cell.length_c   1.000
_cell.angle_alpha   90.00
_cell.angle_beta   90.00
_cell.angle_gamma   90.00
#
_symmetry.space_group_name_H-M   'P 1'
#
loop_
_entity.id
_entity.type
_entity.pdbx_description
1 polymer ?
#
loop_
_entity_poly.entity_id
_entity_poly.type
_entity_poly.pdbx_seq_one_letter_code
_entity_poly.pdbx_strand_id
1 'polypeptide(L)'
;MKFCHKGLFILLSNTVLLKAFAHSHDIKVNQLQTQCKDGKDPIYVLDQDSLTGIGHGSHNYDTVCPEDIPKAQTKFKRSRREKFKVKIDYQDGERHNFENEKPDIESMEKVDRSNFLSYSKNKILVNNTADFDLDEEPITVSSAFDIQFYCSETPNICEKAKNTFERATQKIAIALKIKTPIIVQASLYSFCKIKGDSYCNNSSSIGSAAASAYHILNNNGTKYLYPQPLVKQMDDVGIYLSTDITSDFNSDYSFYFSGDNIIEDGQIDFEYVVIHELIHGLGFATAFQKYFSLVAKVIDDQDFLSPGLSLINNTYVSNWRSIQIFDKNVFSTENNISLNDYNKDIIQFTTPSGILSPLEYHNEFIRSEKPYKAAKHLLDVASNKTGSLVFHTSSGDDIVLYTKNNEFLQGTSIAHLSDDYKYTPDFIMISDVSPLQGRTLNSMYWEYGNNNPYGAIGPSVLKILKEIGWDIADEPQNIEKFYSRSIVGNVEGTSDAYRLTIIGINSIILLLISIVLGYIYIN
;
A
#
# COMPACT_ATOMS: atom_id res chain seq x y z
N MET A 1 35.18 46.19 -38.47
CA MET A 1 34.38 45.27 -39.31
C MET A 1 35.10 43.92 -39.57
N LYS A 2 35.67 43.26 -38.54
CA LYS A 2 36.31 41.92 -38.65
C LYS A 2 36.28 41.13 -37.32
N PHE A 3 35.14 41.09 -36.63
CA PHE A 3 35.01 40.31 -35.38
C PHE A 3 33.64 39.62 -35.17
N CYS A 4 32.85 39.42 -36.23
CA CYS A 4 31.49 38.84 -36.13
C CYS A 4 31.25 37.56 -36.96
N HIS A 5 32.29 36.80 -37.31
CA HIS A 5 32.13 35.60 -38.15
C HIS A 5 32.64 34.28 -37.56
N LYS A 6 33.17 34.26 -36.33
CA LYS A 6 33.59 33.01 -35.67
C LYS A 6 32.59 32.43 -34.66
N GLY A 7 31.59 33.20 -34.22
CA GLY A 7 30.56 32.72 -33.28
C GLY A 7 29.40 31.95 -33.91
N LEU A 8 29.14 32.13 -35.21
CA LEU A 8 27.97 31.54 -35.88
C LEU A 8 28.23 30.10 -36.38
N PHE A 9 29.50 29.72 -36.59
CA PHE A 9 29.85 28.38 -37.09
C PHE A 9 29.87 27.29 -36.00
N ILE A 10 30.00 27.67 -34.72
CA ILE A 10 30.03 26.71 -33.59
C ILE A 10 28.59 26.35 -33.12
N LEU A 11 27.60 27.23 -33.38
CA LEU A 11 26.19 26.95 -33.09
C LEU A 11 25.50 26.09 -34.16
N LEU A 12 25.98 26.13 -35.40
CA LEU A 12 25.45 25.29 -36.50
C LEU A 12 26.07 23.89 -36.54
N SER A 13 27.28 23.67 -35.99
CA SER A 13 27.89 22.34 -35.96
C SER A 13 27.26 21.42 -34.91
N ASN A 14 26.81 21.96 -33.76
CA ASN A 14 26.17 21.16 -32.71
C ASN A 14 24.74 20.74 -33.05
N THR A 15 24.00 21.53 -33.82
CA THR A 15 22.65 21.17 -34.29
C THR A 15 22.66 20.12 -35.40
N VAL A 16 23.73 20.08 -36.21
CA VAL A 16 23.91 19.05 -37.25
C VAL A 16 24.45 17.74 -36.66
N LEU A 17 25.30 17.78 -35.63
CA LEU A 17 25.78 16.55 -34.95
C LEU A 17 24.67 15.84 -34.16
N LEU A 18 23.74 16.59 -33.53
CA LEU A 18 22.58 16.00 -32.84
C LEU A 18 21.58 15.34 -33.80
N LYS A 19 21.41 15.88 -35.02
CA LYS A 19 20.60 15.22 -36.06
C LYS A 19 21.27 13.99 -36.67
N ALA A 20 22.61 13.92 -36.68
CA ALA A 20 23.35 12.79 -37.21
C ALA A 20 23.32 11.55 -36.29
N PHE A 21 23.23 11.73 -34.96
CA PHE A 21 23.09 10.61 -34.02
C PHE A 21 21.66 10.03 -33.97
N ALA A 22 20.64 10.80 -34.37
CA ALA A 22 19.27 10.29 -34.52
C ALA A 22 19.08 9.43 -35.79
N HIS A 23 20.03 9.45 -36.73
CA HIS A 23 19.93 8.75 -38.01
C HIS A 23 20.65 7.38 -38.05
N SER A 24 21.37 6.99 -36.99
CA SER A 24 22.03 5.67 -36.92
C SER A 24 21.15 4.57 -36.32
N HIS A 25 19.94 4.90 -35.88
CA HIS A 25 18.91 3.94 -35.51
C HIS A 25 17.71 4.23 -36.40
N ASP A 26 17.37 3.27 -37.25
CA ASP A 26 16.31 3.32 -38.26
C ASP A 26 14.91 3.30 -37.60
N ILE A 27 14.66 4.22 -36.66
CA ILE A 27 13.38 4.43 -36.01
C ILE A 27 12.62 5.41 -36.87
N LYS A 28 11.71 4.90 -37.70
CA LYS A 28 10.78 5.74 -38.47
C LYS A 28 9.92 6.55 -37.49
N VAL A 29 10.22 7.85 -37.42
CA VAL A 29 9.66 8.83 -36.46
C VAL A 29 8.15 9.10 -36.65
N ASN A 30 7.51 8.59 -37.71
CA ASN A 30 6.14 8.97 -38.06
C ASN A 30 5.01 8.11 -37.46
N GLN A 31 5.27 7.22 -36.48
CA GLN A 31 4.21 6.31 -35.99
C GLN A 31 4.26 5.89 -34.51
N LEU A 32 4.96 6.59 -33.63
CA LEU A 32 5.13 6.15 -32.24
C LEU A 32 4.36 7.01 -31.23
N GLN A 33 3.02 6.96 -31.31
CA GLN A 33 2.28 6.77 -30.06
C GLN A 33 2.65 5.37 -29.55
N THR A 34 2.68 5.16 -28.24
CA THR A 34 2.74 3.82 -27.60
C THR A 34 1.46 3.01 -27.89
N GLN A 35 1.04 2.94 -29.15
CA GLN A 35 0.04 1.99 -29.59
C GLN A 35 0.74 0.64 -29.67
N CYS A 36 0.37 -0.22 -28.74
CA CYS A 36 0.68 -1.63 -28.84
C CYS A 36 0.08 -2.20 -30.12
N LYS A 37 0.47 -3.42 -30.49
CA LYS A 37 -0.09 -4.05 -31.70
C LYS A 37 -1.60 -4.05 -31.63
N ASP A 38 -2.20 -3.85 -32.79
CA ASP A 38 -3.65 -3.79 -32.98
C ASP A 38 -4.34 -2.62 -32.24
N GLY A 39 -3.58 -1.57 -31.87
CA GLY A 39 -4.12 -0.36 -31.24
C GLY A 39 -4.54 -0.55 -29.78
N LYS A 40 -4.04 -1.61 -29.13
CA LYS A 40 -4.32 -1.87 -27.71
C LYS A 40 -3.64 -0.84 -26.82
N ASP A 41 -4.30 -0.52 -25.71
CA ASP A 41 -3.71 0.30 -24.67
C ASP A 41 -2.58 -0.48 -23.95
N PRO A 42 -1.49 0.19 -23.56
CA PRO A 42 -0.43 -0.44 -22.77
C PRO A 42 -0.91 -0.77 -21.36
N ILE A 43 -0.24 -1.75 -20.75
CA ILE A 43 -0.38 -2.13 -19.34
C ILE A 43 0.85 -1.61 -18.61
N TYR A 44 0.63 -0.99 -17.45
CA TYR A 44 1.72 -0.47 -16.62
C TYR A 44 2.05 -1.51 -15.56
N VAL A 45 3.23 -2.10 -15.63
CA VAL A 45 3.65 -3.22 -14.77
C VAL A 45 4.62 -2.71 -13.70
N LEU A 46 4.40 -3.07 -12.44
CA LEU A 46 5.22 -2.63 -11.31
C LEU A 46 6.70 -3.00 -11.55
N ASP A 47 7.56 -1.99 -11.49
CA ASP A 47 9.00 -2.18 -11.61
C ASP A 47 9.55 -2.91 -10.36
N GLN A 48 10.47 -3.85 -10.57
CA GLN A 48 10.98 -4.77 -9.54
C GLN A 48 11.61 -4.06 -8.34
N ASP A 49 12.17 -2.86 -8.56
CA ASP A 49 12.86 -2.10 -7.52
C ASP A 49 11.92 -1.09 -6.82
N SER A 50 10.65 -0.96 -7.25
CA SER A 50 9.70 0.07 -6.77
C SER A 50 9.31 -0.05 -5.31
N LEU A 51 9.08 -1.27 -4.83
CA LEU A 51 8.66 -1.52 -3.44
C LEU A 51 9.80 -1.30 -2.44
N THR A 52 11.03 -1.16 -2.93
CA THR A 52 12.21 -0.95 -2.11
C THR A 52 12.53 0.55 -1.90
N GLY A 53 11.68 1.46 -2.37
CA GLY A 53 11.81 2.91 -2.19
C GLY A 53 11.46 3.42 -0.79
N ILE A 54 11.61 4.73 -0.58
CA ILE A 54 11.17 5.44 0.63
C ILE A 54 9.71 5.89 0.40
N GLY A 55 8.79 5.47 1.27
CA GLY A 55 7.39 5.95 1.32
C GLY A 55 6.36 5.04 0.66
N HIS A 56 5.14 5.02 1.22
CA HIS A 56 3.96 4.31 0.67
C HIS A 56 3.62 4.84 -0.73
N GLY A 57 3.00 4.06 -1.62
CA GLY A 57 2.47 4.56 -2.90
C GLY A 57 3.44 5.11 -3.96
N SER A 58 4.75 5.22 -3.71
CA SER A 58 5.74 5.81 -4.64
C SER A 58 6.30 4.76 -5.60
N HIS A 59 5.39 4.17 -6.38
CA HIS A 59 5.68 3.02 -7.21
C HIS A 59 5.98 3.41 -8.66
N ASN A 60 7.04 2.86 -9.22
CA ASN A 60 7.31 2.97 -10.64
C ASN A 60 6.66 1.82 -11.41
N TYR A 61 6.26 2.10 -12.64
CA TYR A 61 5.70 1.08 -13.53
C TYR A 61 6.36 1.17 -14.89
N ASP A 62 6.71 0.02 -15.46
CA ASP A 62 7.15 -0.11 -16.83
C ASP A 62 5.96 -0.13 -17.78
N THR A 63 6.11 0.51 -18.94
CA THR A 63 5.11 0.45 -20.01
C THR A 63 5.29 -0.85 -20.79
N VAL A 64 4.32 -1.76 -20.72
CA VAL A 64 4.37 -3.07 -21.38
C VAL A 64 3.16 -3.25 -22.28
N CYS A 65 3.39 -3.74 -23.50
CA CYS A 65 2.30 -4.09 -24.38
C CYS A 65 1.68 -5.44 -24.03
N PRO A 66 0.34 -5.61 -24.14
CA PRO A 66 -0.35 -6.83 -23.73
C PRO A 66 0.23 -8.12 -24.35
N GLU A 67 0.66 -8.06 -25.60
CA GLU A 67 1.29 -9.17 -26.33
C GLU A 67 2.65 -9.61 -25.77
N ASP A 68 3.33 -8.77 -24.99
CA ASP A 68 4.64 -9.06 -24.40
C ASP A 68 4.55 -9.51 -22.93
N ILE A 69 3.37 -9.45 -22.30
CA ILE A 69 3.16 -9.95 -20.93
C ILE A 69 3.60 -11.40 -20.75
N PRO A 70 3.27 -12.37 -21.64
CA PRO A 70 3.73 -13.74 -21.49
C PRO A 70 5.27 -13.86 -21.41
N LYS A 71 6.00 -12.99 -22.11
CA LYS A 71 7.47 -12.93 -22.05
C LYS A 71 7.95 -12.26 -20.77
N ALA A 72 7.27 -11.20 -20.32
CA ALA A 72 7.57 -10.51 -19.07
C ALA A 72 7.46 -11.48 -17.87
N GLN A 73 6.39 -12.28 -17.81
CA GLN A 73 6.17 -13.28 -16.75
C GLN A 73 7.35 -14.27 -16.60
N THR A 74 8.02 -14.64 -17.69
CA THR A 74 9.19 -15.55 -17.64
C THR A 74 10.46 -14.90 -17.08
N LYS A 75 10.64 -13.59 -17.27
CA LYS A 75 11.80 -12.83 -16.73
C LYS A 75 11.68 -12.61 -15.23
N PHE A 76 10.49 -12.27 -14.73
CA PHE A 76 10.24 -12.07 -13.28
C PHE A 76 10.55 -13.33 -12.45
N LYS A 77 10.26 -14.52 -12.98
CA LYS A 77 10.62 -15.80 -12.31
C LYS A 77 12.14 -16.04 -12.22
N ARG A 78 12.94 -15.47 -13.13
CA ARG A 78 14.39 -15.74 -13.25
C ARG A 78 15.25 -14.72 -12.49
N SER A 79 14.93 -13.42 -12.52
CA SER A 79 15.75 -12.40 -11.82
C SER A 79 15.66 -12.52 -10.29
N ARG A 80 14.50 -12.88 -9.73
CA ARG A 80 14.34 -13.09 -8.27
C ARG A 80 15.09 -14.33 -7.76
N ARG A 81 15.22 -15.41 -8.54
CA ARG A 81 16.00 -16.60 -8.15
C ARG A 81 17.51 -16.35 -8.13
N GLU A 82 18.01 -15.43 -8.95
CA GLU A 82 19.44 -15.13 -9.06
C GLU A 82 19.89 -14.00 -8.13
N LYS A 83 19.06 -12.95 -7.91
CA LYS A 83 19.40 -11.85 -7.00
C LYS A 83 19.38 -12.25 -5.50
N PHE A 84 18.67 -13.32 -5.12
CA PHE A 84 18.53 -13.74 -3.71
C PHE A 84 19.30 -15.01 -3.32
N LYS A 85 20.26 -15.47 -4.14
CA LYS A 85 21.26 -16.45 -3.66
C LYS A 85 22.27 -15.75 -2.75
N VAL A 86 21.83 -15.34 -1.56
CA VAL A 86 22.75 -15.09 -0.45
C VAL A 86 23.29 -16.45 -0.04
N LYS A 87 24.58 -16.69 -0.28
CA LYS A 87 25.30 -17.76 0.41
C LYS A 87 25.31 -17.35 1.88
N ILE A 88 24.47 -17.99 2.69
CA ILE A 88 24.57 -17.93 4.14
C ILE A 88 25.78 -18.78 4.51
N ASP A 89 26.95 -18.15 4.58
CA ASP A 89 28.07 -18.69 5.37
C ASP A 89 27.80 -18.29 6.82
N TYR A 90 27.46 -19.28 7.65
CA TYR A 90 27.50 -19.09 9.09
C TYR A 90 28.97 -19.02 9.50
N GLN A 91 29.49 -17.81 9.64
CA GLN A 91 30.65 -17.56 10.48
C GLN A 91 30.26 -16.62 11.61
N ASP A 92 30.45 -17.14 12.82
CA ASP A 92 30.28 -16.51 14.12
C ASP A 92 31.11 -15.22 14.29
N GLY A 93 30.58 -14.33 15.13
CA GLY A 93 31.26 -13.19 15.76
C GLY A 93 30.29 -12.01 15.87
N GLU A 94 29.89 -11.48 17.02
CA GLU A 94 30.34 -11.62 18.41
C GLU A 94 29.12 -11.42 19.33
N ARG A 95 29.00 -12.23 20.38
CA ARG A 95 28.05 -11.98 21.49
C ARG A 95 28.84 -11.53 22.72
N HIS A 96 28.34 -10.47 23.33
CA HIS A 96 28.76 -9.98 24.63
C HIS A 96 28.62 -11.05 25.73
N ASN A 97 29.62 -11.06 26.61
CA ASN A 97 29.80 -11.89 27.78
C ASN A 97 28.55 -12.02 28.67
N PHE A 98 28.15 -13.25 28.96
CA PHE A 98 27.65 -13.64 30.28
C PHE A 98 28.13 -15.07 30.58
N GLU A 99 28.99 -15.19 31.57
CA GLU A 99 29.40 -16.45 32.18
C GLU A 99 28.19 -17.05 32.95
N ASN A 100 27.81 -18.29 32.65
CA ASN A 100 27.91 -19.40 33.60
C ASN A 100 27.31 -20.71 33.05
N GLU A 101 28.08 -21.78 33.33
CA GLU A 101 27.72 -23.21 33.43
C GLU A 101 27.15 -23.94 32.20
N LYS A 102 28.05 -24.72 31.57
CA LYS A 102 27.74 -25.79 30.61
C LYS A 102 27.09 -26.99 31.32
N PRO A 103 26.06 -27.61 30.73
CA PRO A 103 25.91 -29.05 30.75
C PRO A 103 26.41 -29.65 29.44
N ASP A 104 27.20 -30.70 29.61
CA ASP A 104 27.83 -31.58 28.63
C ASP A 104 26.80 -32.54 28.01
N ILE A 105 26.64 -32.52 26.68
CA ILE A 105 25.93 -33.56 25.93
C ILE A 105 26.64 -33.77 24.59
N GLU A 106 27.76 -34.49 24.62
CA GLU A 106 28.05 -35.50 23.60
C GLU A 106 26.95 -36.57 23.63
N SER A 107 25.84 -36.34 22.95
CA SER A 107 25.02 -37.43 22.44
C SER A 107 24.12 -36.96 21.29
N MET A 108 24.07 -37.80 20.26
CA MET A 108 23.16 -37.75 19.11
C MET A 108 23.67 -37.01 17.86
N GLU A 109 24.84 -37.45 17.39
CA GLU A 109 24.99 -37.79 15.98
C GLU A 109 24.00 -38.93 15.60
N LYS A 110 23.09 -38.66 14.65
CA LYS A 110 22.84 -39.42 13.41
C LYS A 110 21.38 -39.29 12.95
N VAL A 111 21.24 -39.25 11.61
CA VAL A 111 20.03 -39.52 10.79
C VAL A 111 19.08 -38.31 10.63
N ASP A 112 18.58 -37.88 9.47
CA ASP A 112 18.70 -38.33 8.08
C ASP A 112 18.45 -37.13 7.13
N ARG A 113 19.06 -37.18 5.95
CA ARG A 113 18.67 -36.35 4.80
C ARG A 113 17.48 -37.00 4.08
N SER A 114 16.30 -36.90 4.67
CA SER A 114 15.06 -37.15 3.94
C SER A 114 13.90 -36.42 4.61
N ASN A 115 13.51 -35.27 4.06
CA ASN A 115 12.14 -34.73 4.16
C ASN A 115 11.96 -33.61 3.12
N PHE A 116 12.01 -34.00 1.84
CA PHE A 116 11.15 -33.38 0.84
C PHE A 116 9.78 -34.06 0.99
N LEU A 117 8.87 -33.44 1.73
CA LEU A 117 7.48 -33.89 1.81
C LEU A 117 6.60 -32.79 1.21
N SER A 118 6.08 -33.09 0.01
CA SER A 118 4.83 -32.53 -0.47
C SER A 118 3.74 -32.91 0.53
N TYR A 119 3.25 -31.95 1.32
CA TYR A 119 2.11 -32.20 2.19
C TYR A 119 0.82 -31.87 1.47
N SER A 120 0.16 -32.94 1.01
CA SER A 120 -1.24 -32.98 0.62
C SER A 120 -2.13 -32.68 1.83
N LYS A 121 -3.15 -31.83 1.61
CA LYS A 121 -4.36 -31.62 2.43
C LYS A 121 -4.58 -32.67 3.53
N ASN A 122 -4.44 -32.26 4.78
CA ASN A 122 -5.14 -32.91 5.89
C ASN A 122 -6.29 -32.01 6.34
N LYS A 123 -7.48 -32.46 5.97
CA LYS A 123 -8.79 -31.93 6.37
C LYS A 123 -8.95 -32.24 7.86
N ILE A 124 -8.91 -31.23 8.72
CA ILE A 124 -9.30 -31.37 10.13
C ILE A 124 -10.82 -31.57 10.15
N LEU A 125 -11.25 -32.78 10.49
CA LEU A 125 -12.64 -33.10 10.81
C LEU A 125 -12.94 -32.55 12.21
N VAL A 126 -13.67 -31.44 12.26
CA VAL A 126 -14.39 -31.01 13.46
C VAL A 126 -15.78 -31.62 13.37
N ASN A 127 -16.02 -32.69 14.11
CA ASN A 127 -17.37 -33.17 14.40
C ASN A 127 -17.99 -32.20 15.42
N ASN A 128 -19.02 -31.46 15.00
CA ASN A 128 -20.11 -31.08 15.88
C ASN A 128 -21.39 -31.00 15.06
N THR A 129 -22.32 -31.88 15.42
CA THR A 129 -23.68 -31.99 14.90
C THR A 129 -24.52 -30.77 15.28
N ALA A 130 -24.97 -30.02 14.29
CA ALA A 130 -26.24 -29.32 14.31
C ALA A 130 -26.69 -29.11 12.86
N ASP A 131 -27.76 -29.80 12.52
CA ASP A 131 -28.50 -29.78 11.27
C ASP A 131 -29.08 -28.38 11.02
N PHE A 132 -28.64 -27.70 9.96
CA PHE A 132 -29.29 -26.50 9.42
C PHE A 132 -29.10 -26.49 7.91
N ASP A 133 -30.19 -26.82 7.22
CA ASP A 133 -30.39 -26.82 5.78
C ASP A 133 -30.49 -25.36 5.30
N LEU A 134 -29.58 -24.88 4.44
CA LEU A 134 -29.76 -23.67 3.63
C LEU A 134 -28.96 -23.76 2.33
N ASP A 135 -29.72 -23.76 1.23
CA ASP A 135 -29.29 -23.61 -0.16
C ASP A 135 -28.54 -22.29 -0.42
N GLU A 136 -27.69 -22.33 -1.45
CA GLU A 136 -26.80 -21.31 -2.04
C GLU A 136 -25.50 -21.00 -1.25
N GLU A 137 -24.40 -21.72 -1.55
CA GLU A 137 -23.07 -21.41 -1.01
C GLU A 137 -22.44 -20.17 -1.69
N PRO A 138 -22.25 -19.04 -0.98
CA PRO A 138 -21.25 -18.06 -1.36
C PRO A 138 -19.85 -18.66 -1.14
N ILE A 139 -18.90 -18.24 -1.98
CA ILE A 139 -17.48 -18.60 -1.89
C ILE A 139 -17.02 -18.52 -0.43
N THR A 140 -16.48 -19.62 0.13
CA THR A 140 -15.88 -19.59 1.46
C THR A 140 -14.79 -18.51 1.48
N VAL A 141 -14.86 -17.57 2.43
CA VAL A 141 -13.90 -16.44 2.61
C VAL A 141 -12.43 -16.85 2.40
N SER A 142 -12.09 -18.12 2.70
CA SER A 142 -10.75 -18.69 2.52
C SER A 142 -10.20 -18.76 1.09
N SER A 143 -11.01 -18.62 0.03
CA SER A 143 -10.54 -18.72 -1.38
C SER A 143 -10.50 -17.39 -2.14
N ALA A 144 -10.81 -16.26 -1.50
CA ALA A 144 -10.81 -14.95 -2.14
C ALA A 144 -9.39 -14.43 -2.45
N PHE A 145 -8.38 -14.88 -1.70
CA PHE A 145 -6.98 -14.51 -1.88
C PHE A 145 -6.09 -15.75 -1.97
N ASP A 146 -5.07 -15.70 -2.83
CA ASP A 146 -3.98 -16.68 -2.90
C ASP A 146 -2.67 -15.98 -2.53
N ILE A 147 -2.01 -16.44 -1.47
CA ILE A 147 -0.88 -15.76 -0.86
C ILE A 147 0.42 -16.51 -1.20
N GLN A 148 1.18 -15.92 -2.10
CA GLN A 148 2.53 -16.35 -2.44
C GLN A 148 3.53 -15.67 -1.49
N PHE A 149 3.78 -16.32 -0.35
CA PHE A 149 4.58 -15.74 0.73
C PHE A 149 6.07 -16.14 0.66
N TYR A 150 6.93 -15.14 0.74
CA TYR A 150 8.38 -15.29 0.95
C TYR A 150 8.79 -14.68 2.29
N CYS A 151 9.66 -15.34 3.02
CA CYS A 151 10.16 -14.83 4.29
C CYS A 151 11.62 -15.22 4.50
N SER A 152 12.44 -14.29 4.99
CA SER A 152 13.86 -14.51 5.28
C SER A 152 14.20 -14.46 6.77
N GLU A 153 13.19 -14.52 7.64
CA GLU A 153 13.35 -14.51 9.10
C GLU A 153 13.37 -15.94 9.70
N THR A 154 13.40 -16.03 11.02
CA THR A 154 13.30 -17.32 11.72
C THR A 154 11.98 -18.03 11.37
N PRO A 155 11.94 -19.38 11.37
CA PRO A 155 10.72 -20.13 11.03
C PRO A 155 9.48 -19.69 11.82
N ASN A 156 9.64 -19.40 13.12
CA ASN A 156 8.56 -18.93 13.99
C ASN A 156 7.99 -17.57 13.55
N ILE A 157 8.86 -16.60 13.21
CA ILE A 157 8.42 -15.28 12.72
C ILE A 157 7.75 -15.42 11.35
N CYS A 158 8.32 -16.24 10.47
CA CYS A 158 7.73 -16.50 9.15
C CYS A 158 6.35 -17.15 9.23
N GLU A 159 6.16 -18.12 10.14
CA GLU A 159 4.86 -18.74 10.36
C GLU A 159 3.82 -17.73 10.88
N LYS A 160 4.19 -16.92 11.88
CA LYS A 160 3.34 -15.85 12.40
C LYS A 160 2.95 -14.85 11.33
N ALA A 161 3.91 -14.37 10.54
CA ALA A 161 3.67 -13.44 9.45
C ALA A 161 2.73 -14.03 8.39
N LYS A 162 2.96 -15.29 7.97
CA LYS A 162 2.09 -15.99 7.03
C LYS A 162 0.65 -16.07 7.55
N ASN A 163 0.48 -16.49 8.81
CA ASN A 163 -0.84 -16.57 9.43
C ASN A 163 -1.51 -15.19 9.53
N THR A 164 -0.73 -14.13 9.74
CA THR A 164 -1.24 -12.75 9.71
C THR A 164 -1.73 -12.34 8.32
N PHE A 165 -1.02 -12.68 7.23
CA PHE A 165 -1.52 -12.45 5.87
C PHE A 165 -2.85 -13.18 5.61
N GLU A 166 -2.96 -14.43 6.06
CA GLU A 166 -4.20 -15.21 5.93
C GLU A 166 -5.37 -14.54 6.68
N ARG A 167 -5.16 -14.03 7.90
CA ARG A 167 -6.21 -13.32 8.65
C ARG A 167 -6.55 -11.95 8.04
N ALA A 168 -5.54 -11.18 7.65
CA ALA A 168 -5.74 -9.86 7.03
C ALA A 168 -6.54 -9.97 5.73
N THR A 169 -6.20 -10.93 4.86
CA THR A 169 -6.90 -11.17 3.60
C THR A 169 -8.33 -11.67 3.82
N GLN A 170 -8.59 -12.49 4.86
CA GLN A 170 -9.96 -12.84 5.24
C GLN A 170 -10.78 -11.61 5.65
N LYS A 171 -10.21 -10.70 6.45
CA LYS A 171 -10.88 -9.45 6.86
C LYS A 171 -11.22 -8.55 5.66
N ILE A 172 -10.32 -8.47 4.67
CA ILE A 172 -10.58 -7.75 3.42
C ILE A 172 -11.67 -8.45 2.60
N ALA A 173 -11.60 -9.78 2.46
CA ALA A 173 -12.57 -10.56 1.69
C ALA A 173 -13.99 -10.51 2.25
N ILE A 174 -14.14 -10.22 3.54
CA ILE A 174 -15.44 -9.98 4.18
C ILE A 174 -16.07 -8.65 3.73
N ALA A 175 -15.25 -7.66 3.38
CA ALA A 175 -15.73 -6.34 3.00
C ALA A 175 -16.04 -6.21 1.50
N LEU A 176 -15.49 -7.08 0.65
CA LEU A 176 -15.53 -6.93 -0.81
C LEU A 176 -16.12 -8.19 -1.48
N LYS A 177 -16.95 -8.01 -2.52
CA LYS A 177 -17.42 -9.11 -3.36
C LYS A 177 -16.33 -9.50 -4.36
N ILE A 178 -15.44 -10.40 -3.92
CA ILE A 178 -14.35 -10.92 -4.75
C ILE A 178 -14.86 -12.13 -5.54
N LYS A 179 -14.92 -11.99 -6.87
CA LYS A 179 -15.41 -13.01 -7.81
C LYS A 179 -14.27 -13.92 -8.28
N THR A 180 -13.09 -13.33 -8.48
CA THR A 180 -11.89 -14.02 -8.93
C THR A 180 -10.79 -13.89 -7.88
N PRO A 181 -10.11 -14.99 -7.49
CA PRO A 181 -9.05 -14.95 -6.49
C PRO A 181 -7.99 -13.89 -6.83
N ILE A 182 -7.66 -13.07 -5.83
CA ILE A 182 -6.61 -12.06 -5.88
C ILE A 182 -5.30 -12.70 -5.43
N ILE A 183 -4.31 -12.69 -6.30
CA ILE A 183 -3.00 -13.30 -6.07
C ILE A 183 -2.06 -12.26 -5.48
N VAL A 184 -1.68 -12.45 -4.23
CA VAL A 184 -0.79 -11.56 -3.47
C VAL A 184 0.59 -12.19 -3.40
N GLN A 185 1.60 -11.50 -3.94
CA GLN A 185 2.99 -11.84 -3.69
C GLN A 185 3.51 -11.01 -2.53
N ALA A 186 3.65 -11.64 -1.37
CA ALA A 186 4.03 -10.98 -0.13
C ALA A 186 5.43 -11.42 0.31
N SER A 187 6.22 -10.47 0.81
CA SER A 187 7.56 -10.72 1.36
C SER A 187 7.72 -10.13 2.75
N LEU A 188 8.36 -10.85 3.67
CA LEU A 188 8.88 -10.31 4.94
C LEU A 188 10.39 -10.55 5.03
N TYR A 189 11.17 -9.48 5.05
CA TYR A 189 12.63 -9.55 5.13
C TYR A 189 13.23 -8.25 5.68
N SER A 190 14.49 -8.34 6.12
CA SER A 190 15.20 -7.20 6.70
C SER A 190 15.61 -6.25 5.59
N PHE A 191 15.04 -5.04 5.59
CA PHE A 191 15.41 -4.03 4.60
C PHE A 191 16.86 -3.59 4.82
N CYS A 192 17.30 -3.56 6.07
CA CYS A 192 18.69 -3.34 6.48
C CYS A 192 19.65 -4.31 5.81
N LYS A 193 19.43 -5.62 5.96
CA LYS A 193 20.33 -6.64 5.38
C LYS A 193 20.41 -6.55 3.86
N ILE A 194 19.34 -6.14 3.20
CA ILE A 194 19.28 -6.07 1.73
C ILE A 194 19.86 -4.76 1.18
N LYS A 195 19.67 -3.63 1.87
CA LYS A 195 20.07 -2.29 1.37
C LYS A 195 21.35 -1.73 2.00
N GLY A 196 21.85 -2.37 3.06
CA GLY A 196 23.04 -1.97 3.81
C GLY A 196 22.72 -1.00 4.95
N ASP A 197 23.67 -0.91 5.89
CA ASP A 197 23.52 -0.23 7.20
C ASP A 197 23.12 1.25 7.11
N SER A 198 23.49 1.95 6.02
CA SER A 198 23.10 3.35 5.80
C SER A 198 21.58 3.55 5.65
N TYR A 199 20.85 2.51 5.26
CA TYR A 199 19.40 2.53 5.16
C TYR A 199 18.74 2.43 6.55
N CYS A 200 19.31 1.67 7.47
CA CYS A 200 18.74 1.38 8.80
C CYS A 200 18.56 2.62 9.68
N ASN A 201 19.47 3.58 9.59
CA ASN A 201 19.42 4.78 10.42
C ASN A 201 18.39 5.81 9.93
N ASN A 202 17.89 5.65 8.70
CA ASN A 202 17.07 6.64 8.01
C ASN A 202 15.76 6.06 7.43
N SER A 203 15.53 4.76 7.51
CA SER A 203 14.36 4.13 6.90
C SER A 203 13.17 4.10 7.86
N SER A 204 12.14 4.88 7.52
CA SER A 204 10.84 4.89 8.19
C SER A 204 9.81 3.92 7.57
N SER A 205 10.19 3.14 6.55
CA SER A 205 9.23 2.27 5.84
C SER A 205 9.02 0.96 6.61
N ILE A 206 7.82 0.81 7.16
CA ILE A 206 7.34 -0.37 7.88
C ILE A 206 6.94 -1.48 6.89
N GLY A 207 6.35 -1.08 5.77
CA GLY A 207 5.98 -1.94 4.66
C GLY A 207 5.55 -1.12 3.45
N SER A 208 5.26 -1.82 2.36
CA SER A 208 4.69 -1.23 1.16
C SER A 208 3.93 -2.28 0.35
N ALA A 209 2.79 -1.91 -0.23
CA ALA A 209 2.18 -2.69 -1.30
C ALA A 209 1.67 -1.83 -2.45
N ALA A 210 1.52 -2.49 -3.60
CA ALA A 210 1.01 -1.90 -4.82
C ALA A 210 0.30 -2.95 -5.67
N ALA A 211 -0.60 -2.49 -6.55
CA ALA A 211 -1.06 -3.32 -7.64
C ALA A 211 0.14 -3.69 -8.52
N SER A 212 0.29 -4.97 -8.87
CA SER A 212 1.37 -5.43 -9.74
C SER A 212 1.24 -4.89 -11.16
N ALA A 213 0.04 -4.48 -11.57
CA ALA A 213 -0.19 -3.77 -12.82
C ALA A 213 -1.39 -2.83 -12.75
N TYR A 214 -1.40 -1.84 -13.65
CA TYR A 214 -2.55 -1.01 -13.95
C TYR A 214 -2.97 -1.14 -15.41
N HIS A 215 -4.27 -1.21 -15.64
CA HIS A 215 -4.89 -1.22 -16.96
C HIS A 215 -5.56 0.11 -17.23
N ILE A 216 -5.54 0.54 -18.49
CA ILE A 216 -6.26 1.73 -18.92
C ILE A 216 -7.69 1.33 -19.28
N LEU A 217 -8.68 1.86 -18.57
CA LEU A 217 -10.10 1.68 -18.91
C LEU A 217 -10.77 3.03 -19.16
N ASN A 218 -11.82 3.02 -19.99
CA ASN A 218 -12.63 4.19 -20.27
C ASN A 218 -13.74 4.33 -19.22
N ASN A 219 -13.85 5.51 -18.62
CA ASN A 219 -14.97 5.91 -17.78
C ASN A 219 -15.56 7.21 -18.34
N ASN A 220 -16.74 7.11 -18.96
CA ASN A 220 -17.47 8.25 -19.55
C ASN A 220 -16.61 9.12 -20.50
N GLY A 221 -15.82 8.48 -21.36
CA GLY A 221 -14.96 9.17 -22.34
C GLY A 221 -13.57 9.53 -21.83
N THR A 222 -13.30 9.40 -20.53
CA THR A 222 -11.97 9.67 -19.94
C THR A 222 -11.25 8.37 -19.60
N LYS A 223 -9.95 8.30 -19.90
CA LYS A 223 -9.12 7.11 -19.64
C LYS A 223 -8.45 7.22 -18.25
N TYR A 224 -8.68 6.23 -17.39
CA TYR A 224 -8.07 6.14 -16.06
C TYR A 224 -7.28 4.84 -15.91
N LEU A 225 -6.32 4.84 -14.99
CA LEU A 225 -5.62 3.64 -14.54
C LEU A 225 -6.44 2.93 -13.47
N TYR A 226 -6.79 1.68 -13.74
CA TYR A 226 -7.44 0.77 -12.81
C TYR A 226 -6.45 -0.31 -12.36
N PRO A 227 -6.32 -0.58 -11.06
CA PRO A 227 -5.41 -1.61 -10.55
C PRO A 227 -5.89 -3.00 -11.01
N GLN A 228 -4.96 -3.85 -11.46
CA GLN A 228 -5.26 -5.22 -11.90
C GLN A 228 -6.17 -6.02 -10.95
N PRO A 229 -6.00 -6.00 -9.60
CA PRO A 229 -6.89 -6.73 -8.70
C PRO A 229 -8.36 -6.33 -8.87
N LEU A 230 -8.65 -5.06 -9.16
CA LEU A 230 -10.00 -4.55 -9.42
C LEU A 230 -10.50 -4.94 -10.80
N VAL A 231 -9.65 -4.77 -11.83
CA VAL A 231 -10.02 -5.10 -13.23
C VAL A 231 -10.43 -6.58 -13.36
N LYS A 232 -9.77 -7.48 -12.61
CA LYS A 232 -10.12 -8.90 -12.56
C LYS A 232 -11.49 -9.22 -11.95
N GLN A 233 -12.12 -8.28 -11.25
CA GLN A 233 -13.47 -8.43 -10.70
C GLN A 233 -14.56 -7.87 -11.63
N MET A 234 -14.14 -7.21 -12.71
CA MET A 234 -15.01 -6.67 -13.75
C MET A 234 -15.18 -7.72 -14.85
N ASP A 235 -16.23 -7.58 -15.67
CA ASP A 235 -16.51 -8.50 -16.80
C ASP A 235 -15.51 -8.33 -17.97
N ASP A 236 -14.43 -7.57 -17.78
CA ASP A 236 -13.42 -7.28 -18.80
C ASP A 236 -12.31 -8.33 -18.78
N VAL A 237 -12.28 -9.21 -19.77
CA VAL A 237 -11.30 -10.30 -19.89
C VAL A 237 -9.99 -9.78 -20.50
N GLY A 238 -9.20 -9.14 -19.64
CA GLY A 238 -7.86 -8.64 -19.97
C GLY A 238 -6.77 -9.71 -19.95
N ILE A 239 -5.59 -9.37 -20.46
CA ILE A 239 -4.36 -10.13 -20.23
C ILE A 239 -3.78 -9.66 -18.90
N TYR A 240 -3.73 -10.53 -17.90
CA TYR A 240 -3.22 -10.20 -16.57
C TYR A 240 -1.81 -10.73 -16.33
N LEU A 241 -1.09 -10.10 -15.41
CA LEU A 241 0.05 -10.71 -14.76
C LEU A 241 -0.40 -11.89 -13.90
N SER A 242 0.55 -12.77 -13.56
CA SER A 242 0.28 -13.89 -12.64
C SER A 242 0.09 -13.46 -11.18
N THR A 243 0.46 -12.22 -10.85
CA THR A 243 0.39 -11.61 -9.53
C THR A 243 -0.44 -10.34 -9.66
N ASP A 244 -1.34 -10.10 -8.72
CA ASP A 244 -2.23 -8.93 -8.71
C ASP A 244 -1.74 -7.82 -7.78
N ILE A 245 -1.23 -8.21 -6.61
CA ILE A 245 -0.65 -7.29 -5.61
C ILE A 245 0.74 -7.79 -5.27
N THR A 246 1.71 -6.89 -5.20
CA THR A 246 3.03 -7.17 -4.65
C THR A 246 3.24 -6.33 -3.40
N SER A 247 3.75 -6.96 -2.35
CA SER A 247 3.97 -6.32 -1.06
C SER A 247 5.26 -6.78 -0.39
N ASP A 248 5.99 -5.83 0.20
CA ASP A 248 7.23 -6.07 0.93
C ASP A 248 7.14 -5.41 2.31
N PHE A 249 7.45 -6.17 3.36
CA PHE A 249 7.38 -5.72 4.75
C PHE A 249 8.76 -5.83 5.40
N ASN A 250 9.09 -4.82 6.21
CA ASN A 250 10.41 -4.68 6.80
C ASN A 250 10.49 -5.44 8.13
N SER A 251 11.18 -6.58 8.17
CA SER A 251 11.34 -7.37 9.40
C SER A 251 12.22 -6.72 10.46
N ASP A 252 12.87 -5.59 10.15
CA ASP A 252 13.65 -4.82 11.14
C ASP A 252 12.74 -4.03 12.10
N TYR A 253 11.45 -3.90 11.79
CA TYR A 253 10.48 -3.27 12.68
C TYR A 253 10.04 -4.20 13.82
N SER A 254 9.79 -3.59 14.98
CA SER A 254 9.25 -4.30 16.14
C SER A 254 7.76 -4.57 15.97
N PHE A 255 7.44 -5.70 15.36
CA PHE A 255 6.07 -6.13 15.14
C PHE A 255 5.52 -6.97 16.30
N TYR A 256 4.27 -6.71 16.63
CA TYR A 256 3.42 -7.63 17.38
C TYR A 256 2.68 -8.55 16.40
N PHE A 257 2.66 -9.85 16.69
CA PHE A 257 1.85 -10.82 15.95
C PHE A 257 0.75 -11.37 16.84
N SER A 258 -0.46 -11.55 16.28
CA SER A 258 -1.56 -12.14 17.04
C SER A 258 -1.18 -13.53 17.56
N GLY A 259 -1.38 -13.75 18.86
CA GLY A 259 -0.91 -14.94 19.58
C GLY A 259 0.33 -14.69 20.44
N ASP A 260 1.00 -13.54 20.28
CA ASP A 260 1.99 -13.05 21.24
C ASP A 260 1.31 -12.58 22.54
N ASN A 261 2.06 -12.58 23.65
CA ASN A 261 1.55 -12.32 24.99
C ASN A 261 0.82 -10.97 25.12
N ILE A 262 1.59 -9.87 25.08
CA ILE A 262 1.11 -8.51 25.24
C ILE A 262 1.90 -7.67 24.23
N ILE A 263 1.21 -6.78 23.52
CA ILE A 263 1.85 -5.80 22.66
C ILE A 263 2.54 -4.74 23.53
N GLU A 264 3.81 -4.47 23.26
CA GLU A 264 4.59 -3.45 23.98
C GLU A 264 4.37 -2.05 23.39
N ASP A 265 4.57 -0.99 24.18
CA ASP A 265 4.31 0.41 23.79
C ASP A 265 5.00 0.85 22.49
N GLY A 266 6.15 0.24 22.14
CA GLY A 266 6.89 0.54 20.90
C GLY A 266 6.59 -0.40 19.74
N GLN A 267 5.71 -1.40 19.93
CA GLN A 267 5.36 -2.37 18.89
C GLN A 267 4.17 -1.90 18.05
N ILE A 268 4.17 -2.31 16.80
CA ILE A 268 3.06 -2.11 15.86
C ILE A 268 2.42 -3.46 15.57
N ASP A 269 1.08 -3.52 15.58
CA ASP A 269 0.35 -4.72 15.18
C ASP A 269 0.58 -5.02 13.68
N PHE A 270 1.17 -6.17 13.38
CA PHE A 270 1.51 -6.52 12.00
C PHE A 270 0.27 -6.71 11.10
N GLU A 271 -0.85 -7.15 11.67
CA GLU A 271 -2.09 -7.35 10.91
C GLU A 271 -2.69 -6.02 10.46
N TYR A 272 -2.61 -4.98 11.30
CA TYR A 272 -2.95 -3.61 10.92
C TYR A 272 -2.16 -3.18 9.68
N VAL A 273 -0.83 -3.35 9.69
CA VAL A 273 0.05 -2.92 8.59
C VAL A 273 -0.27 -3.72 7.33
N VAL A 274 -0.48 -5.03 7.43
CA VAL A 274 -0.82 -5.85 6.26
C VAL A 274 -2.14 -5.39 5.62
N ILE A 275 -3.19 -5.12 6.41
CA ILE A 275 -4.47 -4.65 5.87
C ILE A 275 -4.28 -3.28 5.19
N HIS A 276 -3.60 -2.36 5.87
CA HIS A 276 -3.30 -1.01 5.36
C HIS A 276 -2.61 -1.07 3.99
N GLU A 277 -1.50 -1.81 3.89
CA GLU A 277 -0.76 -1.91 2.63
C GLU A 277 -1.61 -2.57 1.54
N LEU A 278 -2.30 -3.67 1.85
CA LEU A 278 -3.11 -4.35 0.84
C LEU A 278 -4.24 -3.45 0.30
N ILE A 279 -4.78 -2.52 1.09
CA ILE A 279 -5.75 -1.52 0.60
C ILE A 279 -5.11 -0.57 -0.44
N HIS A 280 -3.84 -0.17 -0.28
CA HIS A 280 -3.11 0.52 -1.35
C HIS A 280 -3.02 -0.36 -2.61
N GLY A 281 -2.71 -1.66 -2.44
CA GLY A 281 -2.69 -2.63 -3.54
C GLY A 281 -4.02 -2.78 -4.28
N LEU A 282 -5.14 -2.55 -3.60
CA LEU A 282 -6.50 -2.59 -4.16
C LEU A 282 -6.90 -1.30 -4.90
N GLY A 283 -6.07 -0.25 -4.86
CA GLY A 283 -6.29 0.99 -5.61
C GLY A 283 -6.48 2.26 -4.79
N PHE A 284 -6.32 2.21 -3.47
CA PHE A 284 -6.27 3.42 -2.66
C PHE A 284 -4.90 4.10 -2.87
N ALA A 285 -4.69 4.73 -4.02
CA ALA A 285 -3.43 5.35 -4.36
C ALA A 285 -3.63 6.50 -5.35
N THR A 286 -2.75 7.49 -5.30
CA THR A 286 -2.74 8.62 -6.22
C THR A 286 -1.70 8.45 -7.33
N ALA A 287 -1.98 8.95 -8.53
CA ALA A 287 -1.00 9.10 -9.60
C ALA A 287 -0.05 10.29 -9.39
N PHE A 288 -0.40 11.26 -8.54
CA PHE A 288 0.33 12.52 -8.45
C PHE A 288 1.49 12.44 -7.49
N GLN A 289 2.69 12.68 -8.03
CA GLN A 289 3.94 12.54 -7.30
C GLN A 289 4.95 13.60 -7.74
N LYS A 290 6.02 13.76 -6.97
CA LYS A 290 7.25 14.42 -7.44
C LYS A 290 8.02 13.48 -8.39
N TYR A 291 7.39 13.05 -9.48
CA TYR A 291 7.84 11.93 -10.32
C TYR A 291 9.31 12.01 -10.76
N PHE A 292 9.78 13.18 -11.18
CA PHE A 292 11.13 13.35 -11.70
C PHE A 292 12.20 13.20 -10.62
N SER A 293 11.89 13.49 -9.36
CA SER A 293 12.84 13.33 -8.28
C SER A 293 12.91 11.90 -7.75
N LEU A 294 11.77 11.23 -7.65
CA LEU A 294 11.71 9.93 -6.96
C LEU A 294 11.79 8.75 -7.90
N VAL A 295 11.04 8.83 -9.00
CA VAL A 295 10.85 7.70 -9.91
C VAL A 295 11.86 7.78 -11.04
N ALA A 296 11.99 8.95 -11.68
CA ALA A 296 12.97 9.11 -12.74
C ALA A 296 14.39 9.41 -12.22
N LYS A 297 14.54 9.81 -10.94
CA LYS A 297 15.83 10.12 -10.31
C LYS A 297 16.70 11.07 -11.13
N VAL A 298 16.07 12.07 -11.78
CA VAL A 298 16.74 13.03 -12.66
C VAL A 298 16.84 14.44 -12.07
N ILE A 299 16.10 14.76 -11.01
CA ILE A 299 16.08 16.07 -10.35
C ILE A 299 16.08 15.87 -8.82
N ASP A 300 16.84 16.63 -8.04
CA ASP A 300 16.87 16.44 -6.58
C ASP A 300 15.60 16.93 -5.87
N ASP A 301 15.03 18.07 -6.31
CA ASP A 301 13.78 18.59 -5.77
C ASP A 301 12.88 19.14 -6.90
N GLN A 302 11.70 18.54 -7.01
CA GLN A 302 10.66 18.93 -7.96
C GLN A 302 9.65 19.85 -7.25
N ASP A 303 9.40 21.04 -7.81
CA ASP A 303 8.49 22.06 -7.25
C ASP A 303 7.08 22.01 -7.85
N PHE A 304 6.68 20.85 -8.38
CA PHE A 304 5.36 20.59 -8.95
C PHE A 304 4.93 19.13 -8.72
N LEU A 305 3.65 18.80 -8.92
CA LEU A 305 3.18 17.41 -8.97
C LEU A 305 2.77 17.04 -10.40
N SER A 306 3.03 15.78 -10.78
CA SER A 306 2.64 15.27 -12.09
C SER A 306 2.24 13.79 -12.01
N PRO A 307 1.45 13.30 -12.97
CA PRO A 307 1.34 11.87 -13.24
C PRO A 307 2.69 11.29 -13.67
N GLY A 308 2.77 9.95 -13.74
CA GLY A 308 3.94 9.26 -14.31
C GLY A 308 4.08 9.45 -15.83
N LEU A 309 5.20 8.97 -16.39
CA LEU A 309 5.49 9.05 -17.83
C LEU A 309 5.32 7.69 -18.52
N SER A 310 4.60 7.65 -19.63
CA SER A 310 4.62 6.50 -20.53
C SER A 310 5.93 6.50 -21.31
N LEU A 311 6.65 5.38 -21.29
CA LEU A 311 7.99 5.29 -21.87
C LEU A 311 8.04 4.34 -23.08
N ILE A 312 8.79 4.73 -24.10
CA ILE A 312 9.15 3.91 -25.26
C ILE A 312 10.47 3.22 -24.94
N ASN A 313 10.48 1.89 -25.01
CA ASN A 313 11.65 1.05 -24.71
C ASN A 313 12.31 1.42 -23.37
N ASN A 314 11.51 1.83 -22.37
CA ASN A 314 11.96 2.30 -21.05
C ASN A 314 13.01 3.43 -21.08
N THR A 315 13.19 4.13 -22.20
CA THR A 315 14.28 5.10 -22.38
C THR A 315 13.75 6.49 -22.73
N TYR A 316 12.71 6.56 -23.54
CA TYR A 316 12.23 7.82 -24.07
C TYR A 316 10.78 8.08 -23.69
N VAL A 317 10.42 9.34 -23.49
CA VAL A 317 9.06 9.74 -23.12
C VAL A 317 8.17 9.71 -24.35
N SER A 318 7.05 8.97 -24.25
CA SER A 318 5.95 9.03 -25.21
C SER A 318 4.98 10.16 -24.83
N ASN A 319 4.49 10.13 -23.60
CA ASN A 319 3.46 11.05 -23.09
C ASN A 319 3.33 10.90 -21.58
N TRP A 320 2.51 11.75 -20.96
CA TRP A 320 2.01 11.52 -19.61
C TRP A 320 1.14 10.26 -19.54
N ARG A 321 1.23 9.52 -18.44
CA ARG A 321 0.27 8.44 -18.13
C ARG A 321 -1.07 9.03 -17.73
N SER A 322 -2.13 8.24 -17.91
CA SER A 322 -3.41 8.50 -17.26
C SER A 322 -3.25 8.53 -15.74
N ILE A 323 -4.11 9.27 -15.05
CA ILE A 323 -4.18 9.26 -13.58
C ILE A 323 -4.96 8.04 -13.09
N GLN A 324 -4.83 7.72 -11.79
CA GLN A 324 -5.55 6.59 -11.20
C GLN A 324 -7.04 6.90 -11.10
N ILE A 325 -7.88 5.86 -11.15
CA ILE A 325 -9.33 6.03 -10.97
C ILE A 325 -9.68 6.67 -9.61
N PHE A 326 -8.85 6.47 -8.59
CA PHE A 326 -8.93 7.15 -7.30
C PHE A 326 -8.92 8.68 -7.46
N ASP A 327 -7.99 9.22 -8.25
CA ASP A 327 -7.80 10.66 -8.43
C ASP A 327 -8.98 11.36 -9.13
N LYS A 328 -9.85 10.59 -9.79
CA LYS A 328 -11.06 11.11 -10.46
C LYS A 328 -11.93 11.92 -9.50
N ASN A 329 -12.02 11.47 -8.26
CA ASN A 329 -12.95 11.96 -7.26
C ASN A 329 -12.27 12.81 -6.18
N VAL A 330 -11.02 13.25 -6.39
CA VAL A 330 -10.30 14.09 -5.42
C VAL A 330 -10.44 15.56 -5.77
N PHE A 331 -10.85 16.37 -4.79
CA PHE A 331 -11.18 17.79 -4.93
C PHE A 331 -10.49 18.65 -3.87
N SER A 332 -10.17 19.88 -4.24
CA SER A 332 -9.73 20.93 -3.31
C SER A 332 -10.87 21.41 -2.42
N THR A 333 -10.62 21.50 -1.11
CA THR A 333 -11.59 22.05 -0.16
C THR A 333 -11.74 23.56 -0.26
N GLU A 334 -10.79 24.27 -0.87
CA GLU A 334 -10.82 25.73 -0.97
C GLU A 334 -11.73 26.20 -2.12
N ASN A 335 -11.64 25.57 -3.28
CA ASN A 335 -12.27 26.05 -4.51
C ASN A 335 -13.08 24.98 -5.25
N ASN A 336 -13.20 23.77 -4.70
CA ASN A 336 -13.93 22.64 -5.29
C ASN A 336 -13.46 22.27 -6.71
N ILE A 337 -12.19 22.50 -7.03
CA ILE A 337 -11.57 22.07 -8.29
C ILE A 337 -11.04 20.65 -8.12
N SER A 338 -11.34 19.77 -9.07
CA SER A 338 -10.85 18.39 -9.05
C SER A 338 -9.37 18.30 -9.42
N LEU A 339 -8.66 17.31 -8.89
CA LEU A 339 -7.28 17.03 -9.34
C LEU A 339 -7.24 16.66 -10.82
N ASN A 340 -8.30 16.04 -11.32
CA ASN A 340 -8.46 15.75 -12.74
C ASN A 340 -8.54 17.02 -13.61
N ASP A 341 -9.06 18.14 -13.10
CA ASP A 341 -9.09 19.41 -13.83
C ASP A 341 -7.69 20.02 -13.97
N TYR A 342 -6.88 19.99 -12.92
CA TYR A 342 -5.45 20.34 -13.04
C TYR A 342 -4.76 19.40 -14.04
N ASN A 343 -5.04 18.10 -13.98
CA ASN A 343 -4.46 17.12 -14.89
C ASN A 343 -4.79 17.38 -16.36
N LYS A 344 -6.02 17.81 -16.69
CA LYS A 344 -6.40 18.16 -18.07
C LYS A 344 -5.47 19.19 -18.68
N ASP A 345 -4.96 20.15 -17.90
CA ASP A 345 -4.00 21.14 -18.35
C ASP A 345 -2.56 20.61 -18.38
N ILE A 346 -2.18 19.76 -17.42
CA ILE A 346 -0.85 19.13 -17.39
C ILE A 346 -0.63 18.25 -18.64
N ILE A 347 -1.61 17.40 -18.96
CA ILE A 347 -1.48 16.42 -20.07
C ILE A 347 -1.62 17.06 -21.46
N GLN A 348 -2.03 18.33 -21.56
CA GLN A 348 -2.01 19.10 -22.81
C GLN A 348 -0.59 19.43 -23.26
N PHE A 349 0.42 19.30 -22.37
CA PHE A 349 1.80 19.51 -22.76
C PHE A 349 2.22 18.54 -23.86
N THR A 350 2.72 19.10 -24.97
CA THR A 350 3.33 18.36 -26.06
C THR A 350 4.71 18.96 -26.33
N THR A 351 5.69 18.09 -26.61
CA THR A 351 7.04 18.53 -26.94
C THR A 351 7.17 18.79 -28.45
N PRO A 352 7.72 19.95 -28.87
CA PRO A 352 8.04 20.20 -30.27
C PRO A 352 9.30 19.44 -30.74
N SER A 353 10.10 18.91 -29.81
CA SER A 353 11.40 18.28 -30.06
C SER A 353 11.29 16.79 -30.39
N GLY A 354 10.08 16.22 -30.33
CA GLY A 354 9.83 14.82 -30.63
C GLY A 354 10.16 13.91 -29.45
N ILE A 355 10.97 12.88 -29.70
CA ILE A 355 11.29 11.84 -28.71
C ILE A 355 12.37 12.38 -27.75
N LEU A 356 12.04 12.49 -26.46
CA LEU A 356 12.91 13.06 -25.44
C LEU A 356 13.27 12.04 -24.35
N SER A 357 14.44 12.17 -23.75
CA SER A 357 14.73 11.53 -22.45
C SER A 357 13.88 12.16 -21.33
N PRO A 358 13.68 11.49 -20.18
CA PRO A 358 12.95 12.07 -19.05
C PRO A 358 13.48 13.44 -18.60
N LEU A 359 14.80 13.63 -18.58
CA LEU A 359 15.42 14.91 -18.21
C LEU A 359 15.15 16.02 -19.24
N GLU A 360 15.24 15.72 -20.53
CA GLU A 360 14.92 16.69 -21.58
C GLU A 360 13.43 17.05 -21.56
N TYR A 361 12.55 16.06 -21.39
CA TYR A 361 11.12 16.26 -21.28
C TYR A 361 10.75 17.12 -20.07
N HIS A 362 11.37 16.87 -18.91
CA HIS A 362 11.25 17.74 -17.74
C HIS A 362 11.62 19.18 -18.07
N ASN A 363 12.79 19.40 -18.68
CA ASN A 363 13.31 20.73 -18.98
C ASN A 363 12.44 21.50 -19.98
N GLU A 364 11.76 20.81 -20.90
CA GLU A 364 10.77 21.43 -21.76
C GLU A 364 9.44 21.67 -21.05
N PHE A 365 9.00 20.74 -20.21
CA PHE A 365 7.78 20.87 -19.44
C PHE A 365 7.80 22.10 -18.53
N ILE A 366 8.88 22.34 -17.78
CA ILE A 366 8.98 23.52 -16.90
C ILE A 366 9.03 24.86 -17.65
N ARG A 367 9.32 24.83 -18.95
CA ARG A 367 9.26 26.00 -19.84
C ARG A 367 7.88 26.20 -20.45
N SER A 368 7.00 25.19 -20.35
CA SER A 368 5.60 25.34 -20.74
C SER A 368 4.92 26.28 -19.75
N GLU A 369 4.19 27.29 -20.21
CA GLU A 369 3.59 28.25 -19.27
C GLU A 369 2.37 27.62 -18.55
N LYS A 370 1.34 27.25 -19.32
CA LYS A 370 0.07 26.77 -18.77
C LYS A 370 0.17 25.39 -18.10
N PRO A 371 0.74 24.33 -18.73
CA PRO A 371 0.80 23.01 -18.11
C PRO A 371 1.65 22.98 -16.83
N TYR A 372 2.81 23.65 -16.83
CA TYR A 372 3.65 23.76 -15.65
C TYR A 372 2.96 24.52 -14.52
N LYS A 373 2.31 25.65 -14.81
CA LYS A 373 1.55 26.40 -13.80
C LYS A 373 0.45 25.55 -13.16
N ALA A 374 -0.25 24.72 -13.93
CA ALA A 374 -1.24 23.78 -13.40
C ALA A 374 -0.59 22.75 -12.45
N ALA A 375 0.54 22.18 -12.83
CA ALA A 375 1.29 21.23 -11.98
C ALA A 375 1.83 21.86 -10.68
N LYS A 376 2.26 23.13 -10.72
CA LYS A 376 2.65 23.87 -9.52
C LYS A 376 1.45 24.16 -8.61
N HIS A 377 0.33 24.56 -9.19
CA HIS A 377 -0.90 24.80 -8.41
C HIS A 377 -1.39 23.53 -7.73
N LEU A 378 -1.27 22.39 -8.42
CA LEU A 378 -1.60 21.09 -7.84
C LEU A 378 -0.73 20.78 -6.61
N LEU A 379 0.59 21.05 -6.67
CA LEU A 379 1.46 20.91 -5.50
C LEU A 379 1.03 21.85 -4.37
N ASP A 380 0.73 23.11 -4.68
CA ASP A 380 0.28 24.09 -3.70
C ASP A 380 -0.98 23.58 -2.99
N VAL A 381 -2.01 23.17 -3.72
CA VAL A 381 -3.24 22.61 -3.14
C VAL A 381 -2.94 21.39 -2.26
N ALA A 382 -2.05 20.49 -2.69
CA ALA A 382 -1.72 19.27 -1.93
C ALA A 382 -0.82 19.49 -0.70
N SER A 383 -0.24 20.68 -0.55
CA SER A 383 0.78 20.97 0.48
C SER A 383 0.56 22.26 1.28
N ASN A 384 -0.39 23.12 0.89
CA ASN A 384 -0.56 24.43 1.52
C ASN A 384 -1.21 24.32 2.91
N LYS A 385 -2.17 23.41 3.10
CA LYS A 385 -2.93 23.30 4.35
C LYS A 385 -3.27 21.84 4.67
N THR A 386 -3.36 21.50 5.96
CA THR A 386 -3.92 20.21 6.41
C THR A 386 -5.42 20.10 6.07
N GLY A 387 -5.83 18.96 5.52
CA GLY A 387 -7.19 18.72 5.05
C GLY A 387 -7.59 19.59 3.85
N SER A 388 -6.63 19.93 2.99
CA SER A 388 -6.87 20.75 1.79
C SER A 388 -7.49 19.95 0.65
N LEU A 389 -7.55 18.62 0.77
CA LEU A 389 -8.11 17.72 -0.23
C LEU A 389 -9.15 16.79 0.40
N VAL A 390 -10.22 16.54 -0.35
CA VAL A 390 -11.28 15.58 -0.02
C VAL A 390 -11.49 14.62 -1.18
N PHE A 391 -11.91 13.41 -0.87
CA PHE A 391 -12.51 12.49 -1.84
C PHE A 391 -14.02 12.66 -1.82
N HIS A 392 -14.60 13.08 -2.95
CA HIS A 392 -16.04 13.28 -3.11
C HIS A 392 -16.71 11.99 -3.57
N THR A 393 -17.74 11.57 -2.87
CA THR A 393 -18.52 10.37 -3.21
C THR A 393 -19.77 10.73 -4.02
N SER A 394 -20.30 9.79 -4.79
CA SER A 394 -21.57 9.96 -5.51
C SER A 394 -22.78 10.15 -4.59
N SER A 395 -22.67 9.73 -3.32
CA SER A 395 -23.66 10.00 -2.26
C SER A 395 -23.58 11.42 -1.68
N GLY A 396 -22.58 12.22 -2.07
CA GLY A 396 -22.39 13.60 -1.61
C GLY A 396 -21.58 13.72 -0.31
N ASP A 397 -20.92 12.64 0.15
CA ASP A 397 -19.98 12.71 1.26
C ASP A 397 -18.62 13.25 0.80
N ASP A 398 -18.00 14.09 1.63
CA ASP A 398 -16.62 14.54 1.50
C ASP A 398 -15.75 13.83 2.55
N ILE A 399 -14.82 13.00 2.09
CA ILE A 399 -13.90 12.24 2.93
C ILE A 399 -12.55 12.96 2.93
N VAL A 400 -12.11 13.46 4.09
CA VAL A 400 -10.89 14.29 4.17
C VAL A 400 -9.63 13.43 4.00
N LEU A 401 -8.80 13.80 3.03
CA LEU A 401 -7.53 13.12 2.75
C LEU A 401 -6.39 13.78 3.52
N TYR A 402 -5.32 13.01 3.73
CA TYR A 402 -4.11 13.50 4.37
C TYR A 402 -3.42 14.54 3.48
N THR A 403 -3.25 15.73 4.03
CA THR A 403 -2.33 16.77 3.54
C THR A 403 -1.70 17.45 4.75
N LYS A 404 -0.54 18.08 4.55
CA LYS A 404 0.22 18.71 5.63
C LYS A 404 0.57 20.14 5.26
N ASN A 405 0.46 21.05 6.23
CA ASN A 405 0.75 22.46 6.04
C ASN A 405 2.22 22.71 5.67
N ASN A 406 2.44 23.38 4.53
CA ASN A 406 3.73 23.66 3.89
C ASN A 406 4.59 22.43 3.54
N GLU A 407 3.98 21.26 3.39
CA GLU A 407 4.74 20.04 3.12
C GLU A 407 3.94 19.03 2.29
N PHE A 408 4.49 18.61 1.15
CA PHE A 408 4.02 17.44 0.43
C PHE A 408 4.87 16.23 0.84
N LEU A 409 4.28 15.31 1.59
CA LEU A 409 4.92 14.07 1.97
C LEU A 409 4.72 13.06 0.85
N GLN A 410 5.78 12.82 0.10
CA GLN A 410 5.75 11.87 -0.99
C GLN A 410 5.24 10.51 -0.49
N GLY A 411 4.25 9.98 -1.21
CA GLY A 411 3.70 8.67 -0.89
C GLY A 411 2.70 8.64 0.26
N THR A 412 2.58 9.75 0.99
CA THR A 412 1.69 9.91 2.12
C THR A 412 0.55 10.87 1.80
N SER A 413 0.90 12.09 1.34
CA SER A 413 -0.07 13.10 0.91
C SER A 413 -1.01 12.54 -0.16
N ILE A 414 -2.31 12.82 -0.04
CA ILE A 414 -3.40 12.38 -0.92
C ILE A 414 -3.73 10.87 -0.80
N ALA A 415 -2.73 10.01 -0.57
CA ALA A 415 -2.88 8.56 -0.55
C ALA A 415 -3.42 7.99 0.78
N HIS A 416 -3.71 8.84 1.77
CA HIS A 416 -4.20 8.44 3.10
C HIS A 416 -5.41 9.28 3.50
N LEU A 417 -6.14 8.82 4.52
CA LEU A 417 -7.12 9.63 5.22
C LEU A 417 -6.44 10.61 6.18
N SER A 418 -7.12 11.72 6.49
CA SER A 418 -6.67 12.68 7.50
C SER A 418 -6.35 11.99 8.84
N ASP A 419 -5.36 12.50 9.58
CA ASP A 419 -5.05 12.00 10.92
C ASP A 419 -6.21 12.19 11.92
N ASP A 420 -7.22 12.99 11.57
CA ASP A 420 -8.46 13.12 12.34
C ASP A 420 -9.23 11.79 12.43
N TYR A 421 -8.98 10.84 11.53
CA TYR A 421 -9.62 9.52 11.52
C TYR A 421 -8.97 8.50 12.47
N LYS A 422 -7.84 8.83 13.12
CA LYS A 422 -7.05 7.87 13.92
C LYS A 422 -7.79 7.18 15.07
N TYR A 423 -8.80 7.85 15.65
CA TYR A 423 -9.64 7.31 16.73
C TYR A 423 -11.10 7.16 16.31
N THR A 424 -11.30 6.83 15.03
CA THR A 424 -12.61 6.60 14.41
C THR A 424 -12.62 5.22 13.77
N PRO A 425 -13.77 4.71 13.28
CA PRO A 425 -13.80 3.44 12.54
C PRO A 425 -12.91 3.39 11.28
N ASP A 426 -12.47 4.53 10.75
CA ASP A 426 -11.62 4.65 9.56
C ASP A 426 -10.10 4.73 9.89
N PHE A 427 -9.71 4.27 11.07
CA PHE A 427 -8.32 4.33 11.54
C PHE A 427 -7.30 3.57 10.67
N ILE A 428 -7.74 2.63 9.82
CA ILE A 428 -6.85 1.73 9.07
C ILE A 428 -6.04 2.41 7.96
N MET A 429 -6.52 3.53 7.40
CA MET A 429 -5.88 4.24 6.28
C MET A 429 -5.30 5.60 6.66
N ILE A 430 -4.97 5.82 7.95
CA ILE A 430 -4.21 7.02 8.36
C ILE A 430 -2.72 6.85 8.03
N SER A 431 -1.99 7.97 7.93
CA SER A 431 -0.58 7.92 7.58
C SER A 431 0.38 7.70 8.75
N ASP A 432 0.11 8.35 9.89
CA ASP A 432 0.97 8.24 11.08
C ASP A 432 0.41 7.18 12.03
N VAL A 433 1.12 6.05 12.09
CA VAL A 433 0.78 4.93 12.97
C VAL A 433 1.37 5.08 14.38
N SER A 434 2.21 6.08 14.62
CA SER A 434 2.85 6.30 15.93
C SER A 434 1.84 6.42 17.08
N PRO A 435 0.69 7.12 16.93
CA PRO A 435 -0.35 7.18 17.98
C PRO A 435 -1.03 5.83 18.26
N LEU A 436 -0.85 4.83 17.39
CA LEU A 436 -1.48 3.52 17.47
C LEU A 436 -0.50 2.41 17.94
N GLN A 437 0.77 2.76 18.21
CA GLN A 437 1.73 1.82 18.82
C GLN A 437 1.24 1.34 20.19
N GLY A 438 1.62 0.12 20.57
CA GLY A 438 1.15 -0.49 21.82
C GLY A 438 -0.32 -0.94 21.79
N ARG A 439 -0.98 -0.90 20.62
CA ARG A 439 -2.39 -1.30 20.47
C ARG A 439 -2.52 -2.42 19.44
N THR A 440 -3.24 -3.47 19.81
CA THR A 440 -3.62 -4.54 18.87
C THR A 440 -4.73 -4.06 17.94
N LEU A 441 -4.82 -4.64 16.74
CA LEU A 441 -5.92 -4.40 15.81
C LEU A 441 -7.28 -4.68 16.46
N ASN A 442 -7.36 -5.73 17.29
CA ASN A 442 -8.57 -6.07 18.04
C ASN A 442 -8.95 -4.97 19.02
N SER A 443 -8.01 -4.44 19.81
CA SER A 443 -8.30 -3.32 20.73
C SER A 443 -8.76 -2.08 19.98
N MET A 444 -8.14 -1.74 18.84
CA MET A 444 -8.55 -0.59 18.03
C MET A 444 -9.95 -0.77 17.45
N TYR A 445 -10.30 -1.98 16.98
CA TYR A 445 -11.66 -2.29 16.53
C TYR A 445 -12.69 -2.09 17.66
N TRP A 446 -12.42 -2.60 18.86
CA TRP A 446 -13.37 -2.47 19.98
C TRP A 446 -13.47 -1.05 20.53
N GLU A 447 -12.39 -0.26 20.50
CA GLU A 447 -12.36 1.10 21.02
C GLU A 447 -12.94 2.11 20.02
N TYR A 448 -12.56 2.01 18.74
CA TYR A 448 -12.87 3.01 17.71
C TYR A 448 -13.86 2.51 16.66
N GLY A 449 -13.87 1.21 16.38
CA GLY A 449 -14.69 0.58 15.35
C GLY A 449 -16.01 0.00 15.84
N ASN A 450 -16.39 0.17 17.11
CA ASN A 450 -17.60 -0.45 17.66
C ASN A 450 -18.86 0.02 16.90
N ASN A 451 -19.63 -0.93 16.36
CA ASN A 451 -20.71 -0.77 15.37
C ASN A 451 -20.29 -0.67 13.88
N ASN A 452 -19.02 -0.86 13.52
CA ASN A 452 -18.64 -1.01 12.12
C ASN A 452 -18.94 -2.45 11.65
N PRO A 453 -19.89 -2.64 10.71
CA PRO A 453 -20.24 -3.97 10.23
C PRO A 453 -19.09 -4.70 9.51
N TYR A 454 -18.10 -3.96 8.99
CA TYR A 454 -16.98 -4.52 8.24
C TYR A 454 -15.66 -4.55 9.03
N GLY A 455 -15.74 -4.44 10.35
CA GLY A 455 -14.59 -4.64 11.23
C GLY A 455 -13.65 -3.44 11.25
N ALA A 456 -12.38 -3.66 10.91
CA ALA A 456 -11.34 -2.63 10.88
C ALA A 456 -11.35 -1.79 9.60
N ILE A 457 -12.08 -2.22 8.56
CA ILE A 457 -12.20 -1.45 7.31
C ILE A 457 -13.38 -0.49 7.48
N GLY A 458 -13.06 0.77 7.72
CA GLY A 458 -14.04 1.81 8.04
C GLY A 458 -14.94 2.22 6.87
N PRO A 459 -16.06 2.91 7.16
CA PRO A 459 -17.05 3.29 6.17
C PRO A 459 -16.51 4.24 5.10
N SER A 460 -15.60 5.15 5.44
CA SER A 460 -15.00 6.08 4.47
C SER A 460 -14.08 5.31 3.50
N VAL A 461 -13.30 4.36 4.00
CA VAL A 461 -12.48 3.48 3.15
C VAL A 461 -13.35 2.68 2.19
N LEU A 462 -14.45 2.10 2.67
CA LEU A 462 -15.39 1.34 1.82
C LEU A 462 -16.07 2.22 0.76
N LYS A 463 -16.47 3.44 1.12
CA LYS A 463 -17.02 4.41 0.15
C LYS A 463 -16.02 4.72 -0.95
N ILE A 464 -14.74 4.95 -0.61
CA ILE A 464 -13.69 5.17 -1.60
C ILE A 464 -13.51 3.94 -2.51
N LEU A 465 -13.39 2.74 -1.93
CA LEU A 465 -13.24 1.49 -2.70
C LEU A 465 -14.43 1.26 -3.64
N LYS A 466 -15.65 1.55 -3.17
CA LYS A 466 -16.87 1.50 -3.99
C LYS A 466 -16.83 2.47 -5.15
N GLU A 467 -16.45 3.72 -4.91
CA GLU A 467 -16.40 4.78 -5.92
C GLU A 467 -15.35 4.54 -7.02
N ILE A 468 -14.24 3.87 -6.68
CA ILE A 468 -13.25 3.47 -7.68
C ILE A 468 -13.67 2.23 -8.49
N GLY A 469 -14.66 1.47 -8.01
CA GLY A 469 -15.33 0.40 -8.76
C GLY A 469 -15.44 -0.95 -8.06
N TRP A 470 -15.04 -1.08 -6.79
CA TRP A 470 -15.22 -2.34 -6.05
C TRP A 470 -16.68 -2.57 -5.68
N ASP A 471 -17.15 -3.80 -5.85
CA ASP A 471 -18.41 -4.25 -5.27
C ASP A 471 -18.22 -4.51 -3.77
N ILE A 472 -18.95 -3.80 -2.91
CA ILE A 472 -18.93 -4.02 -1.45
C ILE A 472 -19.78 -5.25 -1.13
N ALA A 473 -19.27 -6.12 -0.25
CA ALA A 473 -19.99 -7.30 0.23
C ALA A 473 -21.27 -6.91 0.99
N ASP A 474 -22.16 -7.88 1.15
CA ASP A 474 -23.28 -7.69 2.07
C ASP A 474 -22.75 -7.70 3.50
N GLU A 475 -23.44 -7.01 4.41
CA GLU A 475 -23.02 -6.89 5.80
C GLU A 475 -22.79 -8.29 6.43
N PRO A 476 -21.58 -8.58 6.93
CA PRO A 476 -21.25 -9.90 7.43
C PRO A 476 -21.92 -10.18 8.76
N GLN A 477 -22.42 -11.41 8.93
CA GLN A 477 -22.95 -11.85 10.21
C GLN A 477 -21.80 -12.21 11.17
N ASN A 478 -21.90 -11.75 12.42
CA ASN A 478 -20.95 -12.04 13.51
C ASN A 478 -19.52 -11.54 13.26
N ILE A 479 -19.36 -10.31 12.79
CA ILE A 479 -18.04 -9.69 12.56
C ILE A 479 -17.15 -9.75 13.82
N GLU A 480 -17.74 -9.73 15.01
CA GLU A 480 -17.03 -9.85 16.28
C GLU A 480 -16.25 -11.17 16.44
N LYS A 481 -16.61 -12.25 15.72
CA LYS A 481 -15.83 -13.50 15.75
C LYS A 481 -14.45 -13.36 15.13
N PHE A 482 -14.28 -12.40 14.21
CA PHE A 482 -12.97 -12.08 13.62
C PHE A 482 -12.12 -11.22 14.55
N TYR A 483 -12.71 -10.62 15.58
CA TYR A 483 -12.04 -9.72 16.52
C TYR A 483 -12.25 -10.23 17.93
N SER A 484 -11.47 -11.25 18.31
CA SER A 484 -11.49 -11.78 19.68
C SER A 484 -11.24 -10.64 20.66
N ARG A 485 -12.11 -10.48 21.67
CA ARG A 485 -11.78 -9.64 22.82
C ARG A 485 -10.58 -10.28 23.51
N SER A 486 -9.39 -9.74 23.28
CA SER A 486 -8.25 -10.03 24.12
C SER A 486 -8.67 -9.65 25.53
N ILE A 487 -8.89 -10.64 26.39
CA ILE A 487 -9.00 -10.40 27.83
C ILE A 487 -7.62 -9.89 28.20
N VAL A 488 -7.49 -8.56 28.34
CA VAL A 488 -6.32 -7.97 28.98
C VAL A 488 -6.25 -8.64 30.35
N GLY A 489 -5.24 -9.49 30.51
CA GLY A 489 -5.04 -10.27 31.71
C GLY A 489 -4.74 -9.34 32.88
N ASN A 490 -5.78 -8.95 33.61
CA ASN A 490 -5.61 -8.80 35.04
C ASN A 490 -5.41 -10.21 35.57
N VAL A 491 -4.15 -10.56 35.83
CA VAL A 491 -3.83 -11.66 36.74
C VAL A 491 -4.33 -11.22 38.11
N GLU A 492 -5.55 -11.62 38.43
CA GLU A 492 -5.91 -12.14 39.74
C GLU A 492 -7.08 -13.09 39.53
N GLY A 493 -6.76 -14.38 39.49
CA GLY A 493 -7.75 -15.43 39.45
C GLY A 493 -8.57 -15.43 40.73
N THR A 494 -9.88 -15.33 40.59
CA THR A 494 -10.81 -16.37 41.06
C THR A 494 -12.13 -16.16 40.34
N SER A 495 -12.75 -17.28 39.98
CA SER A 495 -14.11 -17.34 39.45
C SER A 495 -15.08 -16.58 40.35
N ASP A 496 -15.97 -15.78 39.76
CA ASP A 496 -17.40 -16.06 39.87
C ASP A 496 -18.22 -15.09 39.03
N ALA A 497 -19.25 -15.65 38.42
CA ALA A 497 -20.22 -14.98 37.59
C ALA A 497 -20.99 -13.90 38.35
N TYR A 498 -21.43 -12.87 37.62
CA TYR A 498 -22.36 -11.82 38.03
C TYR A 498 -21.90 -10.88 39.16
N ARG A 499 -21.40 -9.69 38.82
CA ARG A 499 -21.64 -8.45 39.60
C ARG A 499 -21.15 -7.18 38.89
N LEU A 500 -21.97 -6.67 37.98
CA LEU A 500 -21.97 -5.25 37.60
C LEU A 500 -23.34 -4.67 37.99
N THR A 501 -23.43 -4.17 39.24
CA THR A 501 -24.28 -3.03 39.72
C THR A 501 -24.48 -3.07 41.24
N ILE A 502 -23.40 -3.10 42.05
CA ILE A 502 -23.47 -2.71 43.48
C ILE A 502 -22.19 -1.94 43.86
N ILE A 503 -21.92 -0.82 43.19
CA ILE A 503 -20.91 0.15 43.66
C ILE A 503 -21.53 1.55 43.90
N GLY A 504 -22.75 1.81 43.40
CA GLY A 504 -23.46 3.07 43.69
C GLY A 504 -24.24 3.12 45.00
N ILE A 505 -24.61 1.98 45.59
CA ILE A 505 -25.60 1.94 46.70
C ILE A 505 -24.93 1.93 48.08
N ASN A 506 -23.80 1.25 48.27
CA ASN A 506 -23.15 1.17 49.59
C ASN A 506 -22.53 2.50 50.04
N SER A 507 -21.99 3.30 49.11
CA SER A 507 -21.45 4.62 49.44
C SER A 507 -22.56 5.62 49.82
N ILE A 508 -23.75 5.50 49.22
CA ILE A 508 -24.91 6.32 49.55
C ILE A 508 -25.55 5.89 50.89
N ILE A 509 -25.62 4.59 51.16
CA ILE A 509 -26.13 4.06 52.44
C ILE A 509 -25.19 4.43 53.61
N LEU A 510 -23.87 4.37 53.42
CA LEU A 510 -22.91 4.81 54.45
C LEU A 510 -22.96 6.31 54.71
N LEU A 511 -23.20 7.13 53.68
CA LEU A 511 -23.38 8.58 53.82
C LEU A 511 -24.69 8.92 54.55
N LEU A 512 -25.79 8.21 54.23
CA LEU A 512 -27.08 8.39 54.89
C LEU A 512 -27.06 7.92 56.36
N ILE A 513 -26.38 6.82 56.67
CA ILE A 513 -26.20 6.35 58.06
C ILE A 513 -25.36 7.34 58.87
N SER A 514 -24.34 7.96 58.25
CA SER A 514 -23.51 8.97 58.91
C SER A 514 -24.27 10.27 59.22
N ILE A 515 -25.19 10.67 58.33
CA ILE A 515 -26.06 11.85 58.53
C ILE A 515 -27.10 11.58 59.62
N VAL A 516 -27.69 10.39 59.67
CA VAL A 516 -28.66 10.00 60.70
C VAL A 516 -27.99 9.87 62.07
N LEU A 517 -26.80 9.28 62.15
CA LEU A 517 -26.05 9.19 63.41
C LEU A 517 -25.54 10.56 63.90
N GLY A 518 -25.18 11.47 62.99
CA GLY A 518 -24.85 12.86 63.33
C GLY A 518 -26.05 13.66 63.87
N TYR A 519 -27.25 13.42 63.35
CA TYR A 519 -28.47 14.10 63.79
C TYR A 519 -28.96 13.63 65.18
N ILE A 520 -28.70 12.36 65.53
CA ILE A 520 -29.02 11.78 66.85
C ILE A 520 -28.02 12.24 67.93
N TYR A 521 -26.84 12.73 67.55
CA TYR A 521 -25.82 13.18 68.51
C TYR A 521 -25.89 14.69 68.81
N ILE A 522 -26.71 15.44 68.05
CA ILE A 522 -26.82 16.92 68.14
C ILE A 522 -28.19 17.38 68.70
N ASN A 523 -29.16 16.47 68.86
CA ASN A 523 -30.41 16.70 69.60
C ASN A 523 -30.51 15.70 70.75
#